data_AF-A0A529HYY8-F1
#
_entry.id   AF-A0A529HYY8-F1
#
_cell.length_a   1.000
_cell.length_b   1.000
_cell.length_c   1.000
_cell.angle_alpha   90.00
_cell.angle_beta   90.00
_cell.angle_gamma   90.00
#
_symmetry.space_group_name_H-M   'P 1'
#
loop_
_entity.id
_entity.type
_entity.pdbx_description
1 polymer ?
#
loop_
_entity_poly.entity_id
_entity_poly.type
_entity_poly.pdbx_seq_one_letter_code
_entity_poly.pdbx_strand_id
1 'polypeptide(L)'
;LYTYFKQNFAQVTNPPIDPIREELVMSLVSFIGPRPNIFDLIGTSRRKRLEVRQPILTNGDLEKIRSIGHTEDRFDTKTIDITYGSNEGAAGMQGAIDRLCERAEAAVAGGYNIIILSDRQVGPDRIAIPVLLATAAVHHHLIRKGLRTAVGLVVESGEPREVHHFCCLAGYGAEAINPYLAFDTLLDMHRRGELPEEVDAYEVVSRYIKSIGKGILKVMSKMGISTYQSYCGAQIFDAIGLKSDFVEKYFTGTATLIEGVGLDEIATETLSRHTDAFGNDPVLRNNLEVGGEYMFRMRGEAHMWSPDAVASLQHAVRQGSWDTFKEYSAQIDSATARAQTIRGLFEIKLAEETGRKKVA
;
A
#
# COMPACT_ATOMS: atom_id res chain seq x y z
N LEU A 1 5.96 2.80 -2.37
CA LEU A 1 6.06 1.37 -1.98
C LEU A 1 4.91 0.51 -2.51
N TYR A 2 3.65 0.89 -2.32
CA TYR A 2 2.50 0.10 -2.80
C TYR A 2 2.59 -0.31 -4.29
N THR A 3 3.04 0.59 -5.16
CA THR A 3 3.18 0.38 -6.62
C THR A 3 4.01 -0.84 -7.02
N TYR A 4 4.95 -1.26 -6.18
CA TYR A 4 5.81 -2.44 -6.43
C TYR A 4 5.07 -3.77 -6.26
N PHE A 5 3.94 -3.78 -5.55
CA PHE A 5 3.15 -4.99 -5.31
C PHE A 5 2.03 -5.11 -6.35
N LYS A 6 1.94 -6.26 -7.02
CA LYS A 6 0.89 -6.57 -7.98
C LYS A 6 -0.05 -7.61 -7.39
N GLN A 7 -1.35 -7.37 -7.50
CA GLN A 7 -2.37 -8.28 -6.96
C GLN A 7 -2.37 -9.59 -7.72
N ASN A 8 -2.32 -10.70 -7.00
CA ASN A 8 -2.47 -12.03 -7.60
C ASN A 8 -3.95 -12.28 -7.92
N PHE A 9 -4.21 -13.08 -8.95
CA PHE A 9 -5.56 -13.46 -9.36
C PHE A 9 -5.56 -14.89 -9.90
N ALA A 10 -6.66 -15.60 -9.67
CA ALA A 10 -6.82 -16.99 -10.10
C ALA A 10 -7.30 -17.02 -11.56
N GLN A 11 -6.77 -17.96 -12.35
CA GLN A 11 -7.12 -18.10 -13.76
C GLN A 11 -7.70 -19.49 -14.11
N VAL A 12 -7.19 -20.56 -13.49
CA VAL A 12 -7.60 -21.95 -13.82
C VAL A 12 -7.77 -22.82 -12.58
N THR A 13 -6.87 -22.68 -11.60
CA THR A 13 -6.78 -23.58 -10.43
C THR A 13 -7.97 -23.48 -9.49
N ASN A 14 -8.58 -22.30 -9.38
CA ASN A 14 -9.73 -22.02 -8.53
C ASN A 14 -10.54 -20.87 -9.16
N PRO A 15 -11.88 -20.94 -9.15
CA PRO A 15 -12.69 -19.88 -9.74
C PRO A 15 -12.69 -18.61 -8.87
N PRO A 16 -12.67 -17.41 -9.46
CA PRO A 16 -12.97 -16.18 -8.74
C PRO A 16 -14.44 -16.14 -8.33
N ILE A 17 -14.76 -15.34 -7.31
CA ILE A 17 -16.13 -15.10 -6.82
C ILE A 17 -16.66 -13.81 -7.45
N ASP A 18 -17.97 -13.73 -7.72
CA ASP A 18 -18.63 -12.47 -8.11
C ASP A 18 -18.91 -11.61 -6.85
N PRO A 19 -18.19 -10.51 -6.61
CA PRO A 19 -18.30 -9.73 -5.39
C PRO A 19 -19.60 -8.92 -5.29
N ILE A 20 -20.44 -8.92 -6.33
CA ILE A 20 -21.71 -8.20 -6.37
C ILE A 20 -22.87 -9.20 -6.26
N ARG A 21 -22.89 -10.24 -7.09
CA ARG A 21 -23.98 -11.22 -7.13
C ARG A 21 -23.89 -12.23 -5.98
N GLU A 22 -22.68 -12.51 -5.50
CA GLU A 22 -22.40 -13.47 -4.44
C GLU A 22 -21.90 -12.75 -3.16
N GLU A 23 -22.26 -11.47 -2.96
CA GLU A 23 -21.85 -10.68 -1.79
C GLU A 23 -22.22 -11.37 -0.46
N LEU A 24 -23.33 -12.11 -0.43
CA LEU A 24 -23.82 -12.85 0.74
C LEU A 24 -22.83 -13.88 1.30
N VAL A 25 -21.95 -14.44 0.46
CA VAL A 25 -20.93 -15.40 0.93
C VAL A 25 -19.63 -14.72 1.33
N MET A 26 -19.52 -13.40 1.16
CA MET A 26 -18.32 -12.64 1.48
C MET A 26 -18.47 -11.86 2.79
N SER A 27 -17.36 -11.58 3.47
CA SER A 27 -17.36 -10.82 4.72
C SER A 27 -16.09 -9.99 4.92
N LEU A 28 -16.30 -8.72 5.28
CA LEU A 28 -15.25 -7.80 5.72
C LEU A 28 -15.06 -7.79 7.25
N VAL A 29 -15.81 -8.62 7.99
CA VAL A 29 -15.70 -8.66 9.45
C VAL A 29 -14.27 -9.04 9.85
N SER A 30 -13.68 -8.20 10.69
CA SER A 30 -12.34 -8.41 11.25
C SER A 30 -12.42 -8.51 12.76
N PHE A 31 -11.49 -9.26 13.35
CA PHE A 31 -11.37 -9.40 14.80
C PHE A 31 -10.01 -8.88 15.23
N ILE A 32 -10.02 -7.88 16.11
CA ILE A 32 -8.81 -7.27 16.67
C ILE A 32 -8.54 -7.90 18.04
N GLY A 33 -7.30 -8.35 18.25
CA GLY A 33 -6.81 -8.84 19.52
C GLY A 33 -6.29 -10.29 19.47
N PRO A 34 -6.06 -10.92 20.64
CA PRO A 34 -5.36 -12.19 20.73
C PRO A 34 -6.16 -13.31 20.07
N ARG A 35 -5.49 -14.08 19.20
CA ARG A 35 -6.06 -15.27 18.58
C ARG A 35 -6.24 -16.37 19.64
N PRO A 36 -7.41 -17.04 19.65
CA PRO A 36 -7.68 -18.08 20.62
C PRO A 36 -6.87 -19.34 20.35
N ASN A 37 -6.69 -20.15 21.40
CA ASN A 37 -6.14 -21.49 21.24
C ASN A 37 -7.22 -22.43 20.72
N ILE A 38 -7.06 -22.90 19.47
CA ILE A 38 -8.03 -23.77 18.81
C ILE A 38 -8.23 -25.13 19.50
N PHE A 39 -7.31 -25.56 20.37
CA PHE A 39 -7.43 -26.80 21.13
C PHE A 39 -8.09 -26.61 22.51
N ASP A 40 -8.18 -25.37 23.01
CA ASP A 40 -8.73 -25.08 24.33
C ASP A 40 -10.14 -24.47 24.20
N LEU A 41 -11.14 -25.35 24.15
CA LEU A 41 -12.55 -24.96 24.00
C LEU A 41 -13.08 -24.20 25.23
N ILE A 42 -12.54 -24.43 26.43
CA ILE A 42 -13.06 -23.88 27.69
C ILE A 42 -12.39 -22.55 28.01
N GLY A 43 -11.06 -22.45 27.92
CA GLY A 43 -10.32 -21.22 28.20
C GLY A 43 -10.45 -20.16 27.10
N THR A 44 -10.64 -20.57 25.85
CA THR A 44 -10.91 -19.65 24.72
C THR A 44 -12.16 -18.82 24.93
N SER A 45 -13.22 -19.38 25.51
CA SER A 45 -14.48 -18.67 25.80
C SER A 45 -14.31 -17.46 26.73
N ARG A 46 -13.19 -17.40 27.47
CA ARG A 46 -12.88 -16.32 28.42
C ARG A 46 -12.09 -15.18 27.78
N ARG A 47 -11.52 -15.35 26.57
CA ARG A 47 -10.77 -14.29 25.88
C ARG A 47 -11.70 -13.51 24.95
N LYS A 48 -11.89 -12.23 25.25
CA LYS A 48 -12.67 -11.31 24.41
C LYS A 48 -11.81 -10.87 23.22
N ARG A 49 -12.46 -10.62 22.08
CA ARG A 49 -11.88 -9.97 20.90
C ARG A 49 -12.80 -8.84 20.47
N LEU A 50 -12.23 -7.82 19.84
CA LEU A 50 -13.04 -6.73 19.29
C LEU A 50 -13.46 -7.12 17.88
N GLU A 51 -14.76 -7.33 17.71
CA GLU A 51 -15.35 -7.49 16.40
C GLU A 51 -15.57 -6.13 15.76
N VAL A 52 -15.00 -5.93 14.59
CA VAL A 52 -15.29 -4.77 13.73
C VAL A 52 -16.00 -5.26 12.48
N ARG A 53 -17.08 -4.58 12.11
CA ARG A 53 -17.91 -4.96 10.95
C ARG A 53 -17.15 -4.88 9.63
N GLN A 54 -16.11 -4.06 9.59
CA GLN A 54 -15.23 -3.85 8.45
C GLN A 54 -13.86 -3.37 8.94
N PRO A 55 -12.79 -3.51 8.14
CA PRO A 55 -11.44 -3.16 8.57
C PRO A 55 -11.17 -1.67 8.55
N ILE A 56 -11.98 -0.85 7.87
CA ILE A 56 -11.76 0.60 7.79
C ILE A 56 -12.44 1.28 8.97
N LEU A 57 -11.64 1.93 9.81
CA LEU A 57 -12.09 2.60 11.03
C LEU A 57 -12.17 4.10 10.84
N THR A 58 -13.24 4.71 11.36
CA THR A 58 -13.30 6.18 11.50
C THR A 58 -12.32 6.65 12.59
N ASN A 59 -11.98 7.94 12.59
CA ASN A 59 -11.14 8.53 13.65
C ASN A 59 -11.78 8.31 15.04
N GLY A 60 -13.11 8.45 15.14
CA GLY A 60 -13.84 8.20 16.38
C GLY A 60 -13.80 6.74 16.82
N ASP A 61 -13.86 5.78 15.89
CA ASP A 61 -13.77 4.35 16.23
C ASP A 61 -12.36 3.95 16.68
N LEU A 62 -11.33 4.54 16.08
CA LEU A 62 -9.95 4.32 16.52
C LEU A 62 -9.74 4.85 17.95
N GLU A 63 -10.27 6.03 18.28
CA GLU A 63 -10.16 6.57 19.64
C GLU A 63 -10.87 5.68 20.67
N LYS A 64 -12.02 5.07 20.32
CA LYS A 64 -12.66 4.06 21.18
C LYS A 64 -11.74 2.87 21.45
N ILE A 65 -10.98 2.41 20.45
CA ILE A 65 -9.99 1.32 20.62
C ILE A 65 -8.80 1.79 21.46
N ARG A 66 -8.38 3.04 21.30
CA ARG A 66 -7.28 3.61 22.09
C ARG A 66 -7.64 3.72 23.58
N SER A 67 -8.88 4.09 23.89
CA SER A 67 -9.36 4.27 25.27
C SER A 67 -9.96 3.02 25.90
N ILE A 68 -10.01 1.89 25.19
CA ILE A 68 -10.80 0.72 25.61
C ILE A 68 -10.35 0.13 26.95
N GLY A 69 -9.05 0.22 27.25
CA GLY A 69 -8.48 -0.28 28.51
C GLY A 69 -8.97 0.48 29.75
N HIS A 70 -9.58 1.66 29.59
CA HIS A 70 -10.25 2.36 30.68
C HIS A 70 -11.64 1.80 31.00
N THR A 71 -12.24 1.07 30.05
CA THR A 71 -13.61 0.53 30.16
C THR A 71 -13.59 -0.97 30.45
N GLU A 72 -12.60 -1.70 29.94
CA GLU A 72 -12.50 -3.16 30.03
C GLU A 72 -11.05 -3.57 30.37
N ASP A 73 -10.86 -4.15 31.56
CA ASP A 73 -9.54 -4.60 32.09
C ASP A 73 -8.82 -5.67 31.25
N ARG A 74 -9.45 -6.16 30.17
CA ARG A 74 -8.92 -7.23 29.32
C ARG A 74 -8.32 -6.73 28.01
N PHE A 75 -8.40 -5.44 27.72
CA PHE A 75 -7.86 -4.86 26.49
C PHE A 75 -6.86 -3.77 26.83
N ASP A 76 -5.59 -4.01 26.48
CA ASP A 76 -4.51 -3.07 26.68
C ASP A 76 -3.97 -2.64 25.32
N THR A 77 -4.16 -1.37 25.01
CA THR A 77 -3.77 -0.78 23.73
C THR A 77 -2.48 0.01 23.89
N LYS A 78 -1.52 -0.17 22.97
CA LYS A 78 -0.32 0.66 22.86
C LYS A 78 -0.23 1.30 21.49
N THR A 79 -0.18 2.63 21.46
CA THR A 79 0.20 3.36 20.25
C THR A 79 1.72 3.44 20.14
N ILE A 80 2.23 2.95 19.02
CA ILE A 80 3.64 2.99 18.66
C ILE A 80 3.77 3.90 17.45
N ASP A 81 4.50 4.98 17.67
CA ASP A 81 4.84 5.96 16.66
C ASP A 81 5.84 5.39 15.64
N ILE A 82 5.52 5.50 14.36
CA ILE A 82 6.29 4.99 13.21
C ILE A 82 7.07 6.09 12.48
N THR A 83 7.39 7.19 13.16
CA THR A 83 8.20 8.29 12.61
C THR A 83 9.59 8.35 13.27
N TYR A 84 10.59 8.90 12.58
CA TYR A 84 11.97 9.05 13.06
C TYR A 84 12.53 10.45 12.78
N GLY A 85 13.66 10.80 13.39
CA GLY A 85 14.20 12.16 13.31
C GLY A 85 14.67 12.52 11.90
N SER A 86 14.29 13.69 11.41
CA SER A 86 14.73 14.18 10.09
C SER A 86 16.25 14.37 10.00
N ASN A 87 16.90 14.63 11.14
CA ASN A 87 18.36 14.70 11.28
C ASN A 87 19.08 13.38 10.98
N GLU A 88 18.41 12.23 11.10
CA GLU A 88 18.96 10.92 10.74
C GLU A 88 18.96 10.71 9.21
N GLY A 89 18.16 11.48 8.46
CA GLY A 89 18.03 11.39 7.00
C GLY A 89 17.63 9.98 6.52
N ALA A 90 17.89 9.67 5.25
CA ALA A 90 17.55 8.37 4.67
C ALA A 90 18.22 7.19 5.40
N ALA A 91 19.46 7.39 5.88
CA ALA A 91 20.22 6.38 6.62
C ALA A 91 19.55 5.97 7.95
N GLY A 92 18.72 6.84 8.54
CA GLY A 92 17.99 6.58 9.78
C GLY A 92 16.90 5.52 9.67
N MET A 93 16.39 5.24 8.47
CA MET A 93 15.21 4.39 8.30
C MET A 93 15.41 2.96 8.82
N GLN A 94 16.57 2.34 8.56
CA GLN A 94 16.86 0.98 9.03
C GLN A 94 16.81 0.91 10.56
N GLY A 95 17.54 1.81 11.24
CA GLY A 95 17.54 1.86 12.71
C GLY A 95 16.16 2.19 13.29
N ALA A 96 15.37 3.04 12.61
CA ALA A 96 14.01 3.34 13.02
C ALA A 96 13.08 2.12 12.95
N ILE A 97 13.19 1.30 11.90
CA ILE A 97 12.43 0.05 11.76
C ILE A 97 12.84 -0.96 12.83
N ASP A 98 14.14 -1.09 13.11
CA ASP A 98 14.63 -2.01 14.13
C ASP A 98 14.11 -1.61 15.53
N ARG A 99 14.20 -0.32 15.88
CA ARG A 99 13.60 0.23 17.11
C ARG A 99 12.09 0.04 17.16
N LEU A 100 11.39 0.15 16.03
CA LEU A 100 9.95 -0.08 15.93
C LEU A 100 9.60 -1.54 16.28
N CYS A 101 10.33 -2.49 15.70
CA CYS A 101 10.17 -3.92 15.98
C CYS A 101 10.45 -4.25 17.46
N GLU A 102 11.51 -3.69 18.04
CA GLU A 102 11.84 -3.86 19.46
C GLU A 102 10.75 -3.28 20.38
N ARG A 103 10.23 -2.08 20.08
CA ARG A 103 9.13 -1.46 20.84
C ARG A 103 7.85 -2.29 20.75
N ALA A 104 7.56 -2.86 19.59
CA ALA A 104 6.42 -3.75 19.42
C ALA A 104 6.58 -5.03 20.23
N GLU A 105 7.76 -5.67 20.18
CA GLU A 105 8.08 -6.85 21.00
C GLU A 105 7.95 -6.56 22.50
N ALA A 106 8.54 -5.45 22.97
CA ALA A 106 8.44 -5.03 24.36
C ALA A 106 7.01 -4.71 24.80
N ALA A 107 6.18 -4.13 23.91
CA ALA A 107 4.77 -3.89 24.20
C ALA A 107 4.01 -5.21 24.38
N VAL A 108 4.18 -6.18 23.49
CA VAL A 108 3.50 -7.48 23.65
C VAL A 108 3.98 -8.21 24.90
N ALA A 109 5.29 -8.17 25.19
CA ALA A 109 5.85 -8.73 26.42
C ALA A 109 5.32 -8.04 27.69
N GLY A 110 5.02 -6.74 27.60
CA GLY A 110 4.38 -5.95 28.66
C GLY A 110 2.88 -6.22 28.85
N GLY A 111 2.28 -7.13 28.07
CA GLY A 111 0.87 -7.52 28.19
C GLY A 111 -0.09 -6.77 27.26
N TYR A 112 0.39 -5.82 26.46
CA TYR A 112 -0.44 -5.12 25.49
C TYR A 112 -0.92 -6.08 24.39
N ASN A 113 -2.23 -6.11 24.17
CA ASN A 113 -2.88 -7.03 23.24
C ASN A 113 -3.48 -6.35 22.00
N ILE A 114 -3.36 -5.02 21.91
CA ILE A 114 -3.59 -4.26 20.69
C ILE A 114 -2.43 -3.28 20.49
N ILE A 115 -1.77 -3.35 19.32
CA ILE A 115 -0.78 -2.37 18.90
C ILE A 115 -1.39 -1.50 17.80
N ILE A 116 -1.33 -0.18 18.00
CA ILE A 116 -1.66 0.81 16.97
C ILE A 116 -0.35 1.38 16.42
N LEU A 117 -0.04 1.13 15.15
CA LEU A 117 1.06 1.79 14.44
C LEU A 117 0.56 3.14 13.90
N SER A 118 1.20 4.25 14.28
CA SER A 118 0.69 5.59 13.97
C SER A 118 1.75 6.53 13.39
N ASP A 119 1.45 7.14 12.25
CA ASP A 119 2.29 8.18 11.63
C ASP A 119 1.87 9.62 11.99
N ARG A 120 0.92 9.80 12.92
CA ARG A 120 0.37 11.13 13.29
C ARG A 120 1.40 12.15 13.75
N GLN A 121 2.59 11.73 14.16
CA GLN A 121 3.66 12.62 14.61
C GLN A 121 4.56 13.13 13.47
N VAL A 122 4.19 12.87 12.20
CA VAL A 122 4.88 13.46 11.04
C VAL A 122 4.89 14.99 11.15
N GLY A 123 6.03 15.60 10.85
CA GLY A 123 6.25 17.04 11.00
C GLY A 123 7.62 17.44 10.44
N PRO A 124 7.99 18.73 10.46
CA PRO A 124 9.26 19.18 9.85
C PRO A 124 10.48 18.39 10.32
N ASP A 125 10.50 18.03 11.61
CA ASP A 125 11.59 17.31 12.26
C ASP A 125 11.40 15.78 12.30
N ARG A 126 10.31 15.25 11.72
CA ARG A 126 9.92 13.84 11.86
C ARG A 126 9.44 13.22 10.55
N ILE A 127 10.20 12.26 10.03
CA ILE A 127 9.91 11.54 8.79
C ILE A 127 9.10 10.28 9.13
N ALA A 128 8.00 10.04 8.42
CA ALA A 128 7.22 8.81 8.55
C ALA A 128 7.89 7.64 7.80
N ILE A 129 8.02 6.49 8.47
CA ILE A 129 8.34 5.23 7.79
C ILE A 129 7.14 4.89 6.90
N PRO A 130 7.33 4.48 5.63
CA PRO A 130 6.22 4.03 4.78
C PRO A 130 5.38 2.99 5.52
N VAL A 131 4.08 3.25 5.66
CA VAL A 131 3.26 2.53 6.64
C VAL A 131 3.15 1.04 6.31
N LEU A 132 3.19 0.71 5.01
CA LEU A 132 3.24 -0.68 4.56
C LEU A 132 4.49 -1.42 5.05
N LEU A 133 5.65 -0.76 4.99
CA LEU A 133 6.92 -1.31 5.48
C LEU A 133 6.90 -1.46 7.00
N ALA A 134 6.44 -0.45 7.72
CA ALA A 134 6.29 -0.50 9.17
C ALA A 134 5.38 -1.65 9.62
N THR A 135 4.23 -1.80 8.95
CA THR A 135 3.25 -2.86 9.24
C THR A 135 3.84 -4.24 8.99
N ALA A 136 4.46 -4.45 7.82
CA ALA A 136 5.02 -5.75 7.45
C ALA A 136 6.23 -6.12 8.33
N ALA A 137 7.11 -5.15 8.62
CA ALA A 137 8.26 -5.36 9.51
C ALA A 137 7.82 -5.84 10.90
N VAL A 138 6.85 -5.15 11.53
CA VAL A 138 6.30 -5.53 12.83
C VAL A 138 5.58 -6.87 12.74
N HIS A 139 4.76 -7.09 11.70
CA HIS A 139 4.04 -8.34 11.50
C HIS A 139 4.98 -9.54 11.45
N HIS A 140 5.98 -9.51 10.58
CA HIS A 140 6.95 -10.60 10.41
C HIS A 140 7.88 -10.75 11.60
N HIS A 141 8.29 -9.66 12.24
CA HIS A 141 9.08 -9.71 13.48
C HIS A 141 8.34 -10.44 14.59
N LEU A 142 7.08 -10.07 14.84
CA LEU A 142 6.26 -10.73 15.85
C LEU A 142 5.95 -12.19 15.52
N ILE A 143 5.86 -12.56 14.22
CA ILE A 143 5.75 -13.97 13.81
C ILE A 143 7.01 -14.73 14.18
N ARG A 144 8.20 -14.22 13.83
CA ARG A 144 9.49 -14.86 14.15
C ARG A 144 9.70 -15.03 15.65
N LYS A 145 9.16 -14.12 16.46
CA LYS A 145 9.19 -14.19 17.93
C LYS A 145 8.08 -15.05 18.54
N GLY A 146 7.14 -15.56 17.76
CA GLY A 146 5.98 -16.33 18.25
C GLY A 146 4.94 -15.48 19.00
N LEU A 147 4.97 -14.16 18.85
CA LEU A 147 4.14 -13.19 19.57
C LEU A 147 2.94 -12.69 18.74
N ARG A 148 2.92 -12.89 17.41
CA ARG A 148 1.87 -12.32 16.54
C ARG A 148 0.45 -12.76 16.88
N THR A 149 0.27 -13.96 17.43
CA THR A 149 -1.05 -14.48 17.84
C THR A 149 -1.56 -13.83 19.12
N ALA A 150 -0.70 -13.18 19.92
CA ALA A 150 -1.08 -12.57 21.19
C ALA A 150 -1.61 -11.13 21.05
N VAL A 151 -1.47 -10.52 19.87
CA VAL A 151 -1.73 -9.09 19.67
C VAL A 151 -2.49 -8.84 18.38
N GLY A 152 -3.41 -7.89 18.41
CA GLY A 152 -4.02 -7.32 17.21
C GLY A 152 -3.24 -6.11 16.68
N LEU A 153 -3.15 -5.98 15.36
CA LEU A 153 -2.38 -4.91 14.71
C LEU A 153 -3.31 -3.94 13.98
N VAL A 154 -3.36 -2.71 14.46
CA VAL A 154 -4.16 -1.62 13.89
C VAL A 154 -3.22 -0.57 13.31
N VAL A 155 -3.59 0.01 12.17
CA VAL A 155 -2.78 1.01 11.47
C VAL A 155 -3.53 2.35 11.44
N GLU A 156 -2.89 3.41 11.91
CA GLU A 156 -3.34 4.80 11.82
C GLU A 156 -2.38 5.55 10.90
N SER A 157 -2.84 5.93 9.71
CA SER A 157 -1.92 6.52 8.73
C SER A 157 -2.58 7.51 7.78
N GLY A 158 -1.80 8.51 7.36
CA GLY A 158 -2.18 9.46 6.31
C GLY A 158 -1.86 8.99 4.88
N GLU A 159 -1.09 7.92 4.71
CA GLU A 159 -0.65 7.40 3.40
C GLU A 159 -1.73 6.62 2.61
N PRO A 160 -2.54 5.72 3.21
CA PRO A 160 -3.47 4.88 2.46
C PRO A 160 -4.69 5.66 1.99
N ARG A 161 -4.98 5.55 0.69
CA ARG A 161 -6.07 6.29 0.01
C ARG A 161 -6.76 5.50 -1.10
N GLU A 162 -6.00 4.62 -1.78
CA GLU A 162 -6.51 3.73 -2.82
C GLU A 162 -6.85 2.34 -2.26
N VAL A 163 -7.81 1.65 -2.89
CA VAL A 163 -8.21 0.26 -2.54
C VAL A 163 -6.98 -0.66 -2.44
N HIS A 164 -6.04 -0.52 -3.38
CA HIS A 164 -4.82 -1.32 -3.39
C HIS A 164 -3.98 -1.12 -2.12
N HIS A 165 -3.89 0.09 -1.57
CA HIS A 165 -3.11 0.38 -0.36
C HIS A 165 -3.70 -0.37 0.85
N PHE A 166 -5.02 -0.36 0.99
CA PHE A 166 -5.72 -1.09 2.06
C PHE A 166 -5.55 -2.60 1.91
N CYS A 167 -5.62 -3.13 0.69
CA CYS A 167 -5.38 -4.54 0.42
C CYS A 167 -3.94 -4.95 0.75
N CYS A 168 -2.93 -4.15 0.42
CA CYS A 168 -1.55 -4.44 0.80
C CYS A 168 -1.39 -4.45 2.33
N LEU A 169 -1.89 -3.41 3.02
CA LEU A 169 -1.83 -3.36 4.49
C LEU A 169 -2.50 -4.58 5.14
N ALA A 170 -3.67 -4.98 4.64
CA ALA A 170 -4.34 -6.19 5.09
C ALA A 170 -3.51 -7.45 4.80
N GLY A 171 -2.99 -7.60 3.58
CA GLY A 171 -2.19 -8.73 3.14
C GLY A 171 -0.90 -8.91 3.94
N TYR A 172 -0.36 -7.83 4.49
CA TYR A 172 0.81 -7.84 5.39
C TYR A 172 0.45 -7.66 6.87
N GLY A 173 -0.82 -7.89 7.22
CA GLY A 173 -1.21 -8.24 8.58
C GLY A 173 -1.84 -7.14 9.44
N ALA A 174 -2.26 -6.02 8.83
CA ALA A 174 -3.16 -5.07 9.48
C ALA A 174 -4.57 -5.68 9.59
N GLU A 175 -5.12 -5.70 10.80
CA GLU A 175 -6.47 -6.19 11.08
C GLU A 175 -7.52 -5.08 10.94
N ALA A 176 -7.10 -3.84 11.17
CA ALA A 176 -7.91 -2.65 10.96
C ALA A 176 -7.04 -1.45 10.59
N ILE A 177 -7.60 -0.51 9.82
CA ILE A 177 -6.89 0.61 9.22
C ILE A 177 -7.74 1.88 9.38
N ASN A 178 -7.14 2.93 9.93
CA ASN A 178 -7.71 4.27 10.02
C ASN A 178 -6.94 5.22 9.07
N PRO A 179 -7.50 5.53 7.88
CA PRO A 179 -6.91 6.48 6.94
C PRO A 179 -7.27 7.93 7.31
N TYR A 180 -6.74 8.45 8.43
CA TYR A 180 -7.20 9.73 8.99
C TYR A 180 -7.09 10.90 7.99
N LEU A 181 -5.99 10.99 7.24
CA LEU A 181 -5.76 12.10 6.32
C LEU A 181 -6.71 12.06 5.12
N ALA A 182 -7.11 10.86 4.68
CA ALA A 182 -8.12 10.72 3.63
C ALA A 182 -9.47 11.26 4.11
N PHE A 183 -9.86 10.96 5.36
CA PHE A 183 -11.08 11.53 5.95
C PHE A 183 -10.99 13.04 6.12
N ASP A 184 -9.87 13.54 6.65
CA ASP A 184 -9.67 14.98 6.86
C ASP A 184 -9.73 15.74 5.53
N THR A 185 -9.16 15.17 4.46
CA THR A 185 -9.23 15.71 3.10
C THR A 185 -10.68 15.76 2.59
N LEU A 186 -11.43 14.67 2.72
CA LEU A 186 -12.83 14.61 2.27
C LEU A 186 -13.72 15.60 3.04
N LEU A 187 -13.52 15.73 4.34
CA LEU A 187 -14.23 16.68 5.19
C LEU A 187 -13.85 18.12 4.88
N ASP A 188 -12.60 18.38 4.48
CA ASP A 188 -12.18 19.69 3.99
C ASP A 188 -12.82 20.04 2.64
N MET A 189 -12.81 19.11 1.67
CA MET A 189 -13.52 19.28 0.39
C MET A 189 -15.00 19.56 0.58
N HIS A 190 -15.66 18.84 1.51
CA HIS A 190 -17.04 19.09 1.88
C HIS A 190 -17.24 20.51 2.43
N ARG A 191 -16.39 20.95 3.38
CA ARG A 191 -16.45 22.31 3.95
C ARG A 191 -16.21 23.40 2.90
N ARG A 192 -15.43 23.12 1.86
CA ARG A 192 -15.18 24.03 0.72
C ARG A 192 -16.28 24.00 -0.36
N GLY A 193 -17.32 23.17 -0.20
CA GLY A 193 -18.43 23.07 -1.15
C GLY A 193 -18.08 22.36 -2.46
N GLU A 194 -17.03 21.54 -2.48
CA GLU A 194 -16.61 20.80 -3.68
C GLU A 194 -17.37 19.49 -3.89
N LEU A 195 -18.16 19.08 -2.90
CA LEU A 195 -18.99 17.88 -2.93
C LEU A 195 -20.47 18.26 -3.05
N PRO A 196 -21.34 17.37 -3.56
CA PRO A 196 -22.76 17.65 -3.71
C PRO A 196 -23.39 18.09 -2.37
N GLU A 197 -24.18 19.18 -2.40
CA GLU A 197 -24.77 19.80 -1.20
C GLU A 197 -25.71 18.86 -0.42
N GLU A 198 -26.27 17.86 -1.11
CA GLU A 198 -27.17 16.85 -0.57
C GLU A 198 -26.48 15.86 0.40
N VAL A 199 -25.15 15.80 0.38
CA VAL A 199 -24.36 14.81 1.10
C VAL A 199 -23.74 15.47 2.32
N ASP A 200 -24.21 15.12 3.52
CA ASP A 200 -23.62 15.62 4.76
C ASP A 200 -22.22 15.03 5.04
N ALA A 201 -21.50 15.63 5.98
CA ALA A 201 -20.15 15.21 6.37
C ALA A 201 -20.05 13.73 6.81
N TYR A 202 -21.09 13.21 7.48
CA TYR A 202 -21.11 11.82 7.92
C TYR A 202 -21.28 10.87 6.73
N GLU A 203 -22.16 11.22 5.80
CA GLU A 203 -22.44 10.46 4.59
C GLU A 203 -21.24 10.49 3.62
N VAL A 204 -20.47 11.56 3.55
CA VAL A 204 -19.20 11.59 2.81
C VAL A 204 -18.26 10.49 3.31
N VAL A 205 -18.05 10.41 4.63
CA VAL A 205 -17.19 9.39 5.25
C VAL A 205 -17.78 8.00 5.07
N SER A 206 -19.10 7.84 5.28
CA SER A 206 -19.80 6.56 5.14
C SER A 206 -19.67 5.99 3.72
N ARG A 207 -19.83 6.85 2.69
CA ARG A 207 -19.70 6.49 1.27
C ARG A 207 -18.28 6.15 0.89
N TYR A 208 -17.29 6.88 1.40
CA TYR A 208 -15.89 6.54 1.19
C TYR A 208 -15.56 5.14 1.74
N ILE A 209 -15.93 4.89 3.01
CA ILE A 209 -15.72 3.60 3.67
C ILE A 209 -16.42 2.48 2.89
N LYS A 210 -17.68 2.68 2.48
CA LYS A 210 -18.43 1.73 1.65
C LYS A 210 -17.74 1.44 0.32
N SER A 211 -17.18 2.47 -0.32
CA SER A 211 -16.49 2.35 -1.62
C SER A 211 -15.20 1.55 -1.49
N ILE A 212 -14.40 1.83 -0.44
CA ILE A 212 -13.20 1.06 -0.12
C ILE A 212 -13.56 -0.39 0.23
N GLY A 213 -14.60 -0.62 1.04
CA GLY A 213 -15.08 -1.96 1.39
C GLY A 213 -15.45 -2.78 0.15
N LYS A 214 -16.25 -2.22 -0.77
CA LYS A 214 -16.56 -2.87 -2.06
C LYS A 214 -15.32 -3.13 -2.91
N GLY A 215 -14.35 -2.21 -2.87
CA GLY A 215 -13.06 -2.37 -3.52
C GLY A 215 -12.28 -3.57 -2.97
N ILE A 216 -12.20 -3.72 -1.65
CA ILE A 216 -11.52 -4.85 -0.99
C ILE A 216 -12.21 -6.16 -1.36
N LEU A 217 -13.55 -6.22 -1.29
CA LEU A 217 -14.31 -7.40 -1.74
C LEU A 217 -13.94 -7.79 -3.17
N LYS A 218 -13.90 -6.82 -4.09
CA LYS A 218 -13.48 -7.07 -5.48
C LYS A 218 -12.06 -7.61 -5.60
N VAL A 219 -11.11 -7.13 -4.79
CA VAL A 219 -9.73 -7.64 -4.83
C VAL A 219 -9.65 -9.06 -4.28
N MET A 220 -10.31 -9.34 -3.15
CA MET A 220 -10.36 -10.68 -2.55
C MET A 220 -11.00 -11.70 -3.49
N SER A 221 -12.06 -11.29 -4.20
CA SER A 221 -12.82 -12.16 -5.08
C SER A 221 -12.01 -12.64 -6.30
N LYS A 222 -10.97 -11.89 -6.73
CA LYS A 222 -10.07 -12.30 -7.82
C LYS A 222 -9.31 -13.60 -7.53
N MET A 223 -9.08 -13.91 -6.26
CA MET A 223 -8.47 -15.17 -5.82
C MET A 223 -9.49 -16.15 -5.24
N GLY A 224 -10.79 -15.83 -5.29
CA GLY A 224 -11.84 -16.63 -4.68
C GLY A 224 -11.82 -16.62 -3.15
N ILE A 225 -11.27 -15.57 -2.52
CA ILE A 225 -11.25 -15.43 -1.06
C ILE A 225 -12.52 -14.74 -0.59
N SER A 226 -13.26 -15.39 0.29
CA SER A 226 -14.55 -14.86 0.78
C SER A 226 -14.44 -13.97 2.02
N THR A 227 -13.46 -14.20 2.91
CA THR A 227 -13.39 -13.53 4.22
C THR A 227 -12.13 -12.71 4.40
N TYR A 228 -12.27 -11.51 4.96
CA TYR A 228 -11.14 -10.62 5.23
C TYR A 228 -10.13 -11.25 6.21
N GLN A 229 -10.60 -12.05 7.16
CA GLN A 229 -9.75 -12.77 8.10
C GLN A 229 -8.78 -13.74 7.42
N SER A 230 -9.23 -14.43 6.35
CA SER A 230 -8.36 -15.30 5.56
C SER A 230 -7.44 -14.52 4.63
N TYR A 231 -7.84 -13.31 4.22
CA TYR A 231 -7.01 -12.43 3.40
C TYR A 231 -5.90 -11.76 4.23
N CYS A 232 -6.16 -11.46 5.51
CA CYS A 232 -5.23 -10.78 6.40
C CYS A 232 -3.98 -11.63 6.67
N GLY A 233 -2.80 -11.13 6.27
CA GLY A 233 -1.53 -11.84 6.38
C GLY A 233 -1.29 -12.91 5.31
N ALA A 234 -2.18 -13.06 4.31
CA ALA A 234 -2.04 -14.09 3.27
C ALA A 234 -1.09 -13.72 2.13
N GLN A 235 -0.62 -12.47 2.05
CA GLN A 235 0.34 -12.00 1.05
C GLN A 235 -0.04 -12.34 -0.40
N ILE A 236 -1.26 -11.94 -0.80
CA ILE A 236 -1.80 -12.21 -2.14
C ILE A 236 -1.23 -11.23 -3.19
N PHE A 237 0.09 -11.12 -3.22
CA PHE A 237 0.82 -10.18 -4.05
C PHE A 237 2.14 -10.77 -4.54
N ASP A 238 2.54 -10.36 -5.74
CA ASP A 238 3.89 -10.52 -6.23
C ASP A 238 4.58 -9.14 -6.26
N ALA A 239 5.84 -9.09 -5.84
CA ALA A 239 6.67 -7.91 -5.92
C ALA A 239 7.39 -7.85 -7.28
N ILE A 240 7.43 -6.66 -7.87
CA ILE A 240 8.19 -6.38 -9.09
C ILE A 240 9.05 -5.14 -8.85
N GLY A 241 10.36 -5.29 -8.94
CA GLY A 241 11.33 -4.21 -8.75
C GLY A 241 11.82 -4.05 -7.31
N LEU A 242 11.66 -5.06 -6.44
CA LEU A 242 12.19 -5.08 -5.07
C LEU A 242 13.31 -6.12 -4.94
N LYS A 243 14.43 -5.76 -4.31
CA LYS A 243 15.55 -6.67 -4.04
C LYS A 243 15.10 -7.85 -3.16
N SER A 244 15.65 -9.04 -3.41
CA SER A 244 15.27 -10.25 -2.68
C SER A 244 15.59 -10.17 -1.19
N ASP A 245 16.71 -9.56 -0.80
CA ASP A 245 17.11 -9.38 0.60
C ASP A 245 16.12 -8.50 1.39
N PHE A 246 15.62 -7.43 0.75
CA PHE A 246 14.61 -6.55 1.30
C PHE A 246 13.27 -7.28 1.48
N VAL A 247 12.84 -8.04 0.48
CA VAL A 247 11.61 -8.85 0.53
C VAL A 247 11.73 -9.93 1.60
N GLU A 248 12.84 -10.66 1.65
CA GLU A 248 13.06 -11.72 2.64
C GLU A 248 13.03 -11.18 4.07
N LYS A 249 13.56 -9.98 4.30
CA LYS A 249 13.58 -9.35 5.64
C LYS A 249 12.21 -8.85 6.08
N TYR A 250 11.51 -8.11 5.22
CA TYR A 250 10.32 -7.32 5.61
C TYR A 250 9.00 -7.87 5.08
N PHE A 251 9.00 -8.62 3.99
CA PHE A 251 7.82 -9.15 3.29
C PHE A 251 7.97 -10.65 3.03
N THR A 252 8.58 -11.38 3.97
CA THR A 252 9.02 -12.78 3.85
C THR A 252 7.92 -13.65 3.25
N GLY A 253 8.23 -14.39 2.18
CA GLY A 253 7.27 -15.25 1.47
C GLY A 253 6.65 -14.64 0.20
N THR A 254 6.84 -13.33 -0.03
CA THR A 254 6.41 -12.67 -1.28
C THR A 254 7.36 -13.00 -2.43
N ALA A 255 6.84 -13.36 -3.60
CA ALA A 255 7.68 -13.62 -4.77
C ALA A 255 8.23 -12.30 -5.36
N THR A 256 9.51 -12.28 -5.72
CA THR A 256 10.12 -11.21 -6.53
C THR A 256 11.00 -11.83 -7.61
N LEU A 257 10.64 -11.63 -8.88
CA LEU A 257 11.39 -12.20 -10.02
C LEU A 257 12.33 -11.19 -10.67
N ILE A 258 11.95 -9.92 -10.62
CA ILE A 258 12.72 -8.80 -11.14
C ILE A 258 13.10 -7.95 -9.94
N GLU A 259 14.36 -8.00 -9.58
CA GLU A 259 14.89 -7.18 -8.49
C GLU A 259 15.04 -5.72 -8.92
N GLY A 260 15.24 -4.84 -7.94
CA GLY A 260 15.36 -3.41 -8.20
C GLY A 260 15.78 -2.65 -6.95
N VAL A 261 14.85 -1.92 -6.35
CA VAL A 261 15.11 -1.06 -5.20
C VAL A 261 15.13 -1.85 -3.89
N GLY A 262 15.94 -1.40 -2.94
CA GLY A 262 15.98 -1.89 -1.57
C GLY A 262 15.60 -0.79 -0.57
N LEU A 263 16.07 -0.95 0.67
CA LEU A 263 15.72 -0.02 1.74
C LEU A 263 16.30 1.39 1.51
N ASP A 264 17.53 1.50 1.01
CA ASP A 264 18.21 2.78 0.83
C ASP A 264 17.49 3.67 -0.20
N GLU A 265 17.06 3.08 -1.31
CA GLU A 265 16.31 3.78 -2.35
C GLU A 265 14.92 4.19 -1.82
N ILE A 266 14.20 3.30 -1.13
CA ILE A 266 12.91 3.61 -0.50
C ILE A 266 13.05 4.72 0.54
N ALA A 267 14.12 4.71 1.33
CA ALA A 267 14.40 5.73 2.33
C ALA A 267 14.71 7.08 1.68
N THR A 268 15.47 7.07 0.59
CA THR A 268 15.79 8.29 -0.19
C THR A 268 14.53 8.89 -0.80
N GLU A 269 13.66 8.09 -1.42
CA GLU A 269 12.38 8.58 -1.96
C GLU A 269 11.45 9.13 -0.88
N THR A 270 11.46 8.51 0.30
CA THR A 270 10.66 8.97 1.45
C THR A 270 11.18 10.31 1.96
N LEU A 271 12.51 10.46 2.06
CA LEU A 271 13.13 11.72 2.44
C LEU A 271 12.89 12.83 1.40
N SER A 272 12.90 12.50 0.10
CA SER A 272 12.58 13.46 -0.97
C SER A 272 11.18 14.03 -0.77
N ARG A 273 10.16 13.17 -0.70
CA ARG A 273 8.77 13.60 -0.47
C ARG A 273 8.60 14.41 0.81
N HIS A 274 9.31 14.05 1.88
CA HIS A 274 9.33 14.81 3.12
C HIS A 274 9.93 16.20 2.93
N THR A 275 11.05 16.29 2.23
CA THR A 275 11.74 17.56 1.93
C THR A 275 10.87 18.46 1.05
N ASP A 276 10.14 17.91 0.09
CA ASP A 276 9.23 18.65 -0.77
C ASP A 276 8.03 19.21 0.04
N ALA A 277 7.46 18.39 0.93
CA ALA A 277 6.33 18.77 1.78
C ALA A 277 6.67 19.84 2.82
N PHE A 278 7.88 19.81 3.39
CA PHE A 278 8.36 20.79 4.38
C PHE A 278 9.34 21.82 3.79
N GLY A 279 9.46 21.87 2.47
CA GLY A 279 10.31 22.79 1.74
C GLY A 279 9.73 24.19 1.66
N ASN A 280 10.52 25.11 1.10
CA ASN A 280 10.11 26.51 0.91
C ASN A 280 9.52 26.78 -0.48
N ASP A 281 9.08 25.74 -1.21
CA ASP A 281 8.49 25.92 -2.54
C ASP A 281 7.14 26.68 -2.42
N PRO A 282 7.01 27.89 -3.01
CA PRO A 282 5.78 28.67 -2.92
C PRO A 282 4.56 28.01 -3.58
N VAL A 283 4.79 27.17 -4.60
CA VAL A 283 3.73 26.46 -5.35
C VAL A 283 3.20 25.31 -4.51
N LEU A 284 4.10 24.48 -3.97
CA LEU A 284 3.74 23.31 -3.15
C LEU A 284 3.14 23.69 -1.79
N ARG A 285 3.39 24.93 -1.33
CA ARG A 285 2.82 25.46 -0.08
C ARG A 285 1.28 25.44 -0.05
N ASN A 286 0.64 25.65 -1.20
CA ASN A 286 -0.83 25.75 -1.28
C ASN A 286 -1.45 24.78 -2.28
N ASN A 287 -0.65 23.99 -3.02
CA ASN A 287 -1.13 23.06 -4.04
C ASN A 287 -0.33 21.77 -3.99
N LEU A 288 -0.98 20.67 -4.38
CA LEU A 288 -0.27 19.43 -4.68
C LEU A 288 0.39 19.52 -6.06
N GLU A 289 1.38 18.67 -6.29
CA GLU A 289 1.90 18.45 -7.64
C GLU A 289 0.77 17.97 -8.56
N VAL A 290 0.82 18.41 -9.83
CA VAL A 290 -0.20 18.05 -10.84
C VAL A 290 -0.24 16.55 -11.10
N GLY A 291 0.86 15.85 -10.82
CA GLY A 291 1.06 14.44 -11.09
C GLY A 291 1.07 14.11 -12.59
N GLY A 292 0.72 12.88 -12.91
CA GLY A 292 0.65 12.42 -14.29
C GLY A 292 0.47 10.91 -14.42
N GLU A 293 0.22 10.20 -13.33
CA GLU A 293 0.24 8.74 -13.26
C GLU A 293 -0.91 8.12 -14.08
N TYR A 294 -2.11 8.69 -13.99
CA TYR A 294 -3.30 8.16 -14.67
C TYR A 294 -3.50 8.74 -16.07
N MET A 295 -3.06 9.96 -16.32
CA MET A 295 -3.25 10.65 -17.59
C MET A 295 -2.01 11.47 -17.94
N PHE A 296 -1.65 11.46 -19.23
CA PHE A 296 -0.54 12.24 -19.75
C PHE A 296 -0.66 13.73 -19.41
N ARG A 297 0.44 14.30 -18.94
CA ARG A 297 0.64 15.74 -18.72
C ARG A 297 2.03 16.12 -19.24
N MET A 298 2.17 17.33 -19.80
CA MET A 298 3.45 17.78 -20.38
C MET A 298 4.62 17.81 -19.38
N ARG A 299 4.35 18.04 -18.10
CA ARG A 299 5.35 18.06 -17.01
C ARG A 299 5.08 16.98 -15.95
N GLY A 300 4.34 15.93 -16.32
CA GLY A 300 4.02 14.82 -15.42
C GLY A 300 4.87 13.60 -15.73
N GLU A 301 4.41 12.46 -15.22
CA GLU A 301 4.99 11.15 -15.53
C GLU A 301 5.09 10.90 -17.03
N ALA A 302 6.11 10.13 -17.42
CA ALA A 302 6.32 9.78 -18.81
C ALA A 302 5.35 8.66 -19.24
N HIS A 303 4.65 8.84 -20.35
CA HIS A 303 3.73 7.83 -20.93
C HIS A 303 4.28 7.30 -22.24
N MET A 304 4.01 6.02 -22.52
CA MET A 304 4.35 5.41 -23.81
C MET A 304 3.51 6.02 -24.94
N TRP A 305 2.27 6.41 -24.63
CA TRP A 305 1.37 7.09 -25.55
C TRP A 305 1.32 8.59 -25.23
N SER A 306 2.05 9.38 -26.01
CA SER A 306 1.95 10.84 -26.02
C SER A 306 1.04 11.33 -27.16
N PRO A 307 0.50 12.56 -27.08
CA PRO A 307 -0.25 13.17 -28.18
C PRO A 307 0.54 13.16 -29.49
N ASP A 308 1.85 13.43 -29.44
CA ASP A 308 2.73 13.43 -30.60
C ASP A 308 2.87 12.04 -31.22
N ALA A 309 3.09 11.01 -30.39
CA ALA A 309 3.20 9.62 -30.87
C ALA A 309 1.89 9.16 -31.53
N VAL A 310 0.74 9.52 -30.96
CA VAL A 310 -0.58 9.20 -31.52
C VAL A 310 -0.79 9.93 -32.86
N ALA A 311 -0.44 11.22 -32.93
CA ALA A 311 -0.57 12.01 -34.15
C ALA A 311 0.31 11.44 -35.29
N SER A 312 1.59 11.16 -35.01
CA SER A 312 2.51 10.56 -35.98
C SER A 312 2.00 9.22 -36.50
N LEU A 313 1.49 8.34 -35.63
CA LEU A 313 0.91 7.06 -36.06
C LEU A 313 -0.33 7.25 -36.94
N GLN A 314 -1.24 8.16 -36.56
CA GLN A 314 -2.43 8.45 -37.36
C GLN A 314 -2.08 8.99 -38.75
N HIS A 315 -1.09 9.88 -38.84
CA HIS A 315 -0.62 10.41 -40.12
C HIS A 315 0.03 9.33 -40.99
N ALA A 316 0.90 8.49 -40.41
CA ALA A 316 1.55 7.40 -41.12
C ALA A 316 0.53 6.45 -41.77
N VAL A 317 -0.50 6.02 -41.02
CA VAL A 317 -1.51 5.08 -41.51
C VAL A 317 -2.45 5.71 -42.54
N ARG A 318 -2.89 6.97 -42.32
CA ARG A 318 -3.82 7.65 -43.25
C ARG A 318 -3.17 7.98 -44.59
N GLN A 319 -1.88 8.29 -44.60
CA GLN A 319 -1.15 8.65 -45.81
C GLN A 319 -0.43 7.46 -46.46
N GLY A 320 -0.38 6.31 -45.78
CA GLY A 320 0.45 5.18 -46.23
C GLY A 320 1.95 5.51 -46.24
N SER A 321 2.39 6.41 -45.35
CA SER A 321 3.77 6.93 -45.33
C SER A 321 4.66 6.08 -44.44
N TRP A 322 5.61 5.37 -45.05
CA TRP A 322 6.62 4.60 -44.33
C TRP A 322 7.59 5.49 -43.54
N ASP A 323 7.93 6.67 -44.06
CA ASP A 323 8.85 7.57 -43.37
C ASP A 323 8.23 8.14 -42.09
N THR A 324 6.96 8.53 -42.13
CA THR A 324 6.22 8.95 -40.93
C THR A 324 6.08 7.80 -39.92
N PHE A 325 5.98 6.56 -40.39
CA PHE A 325 5.99 5.39 -39.50
C PHE A 325 7.35 5.16 -38.82
N LYS A 326 8.47 5.44 -39.51
CA LYS A 326 9.80 5.41 -38.89
C LYS A 326 9.96 6.49 -37.83
N GLU A 327 9.45 7.70 -38.06
CA GLU A 327 9.46 8.78 -37.07
C GLU A 327 8.70 8.37 -35.80
N TYR A 328 7.49 7.81 -35.97
CA TYR A 328 6.72 7.23 -34.87
C TYR A 328 7.50 6.14 -34.13
N SER A 329 8.06 5.17 -34.86
CA SER A 329 8.82 4.07 -34.26
C SER A 329 10.03 4.59 -33.48
N ALA A 330 10.75 5.58 -34.02
CA ALA A 330 11.89 6.20 -33.33
C ALA A 330 11.49 6.93 -32.05
N GLN A 331 10.29 7.53 -31.98
CA GLN A 331 9.78 8.13 -30.75
C GLN A 331 9.47 7.07 -29.69
N ILE A 332 8.81 5.96 -30.07
CA ILE A 332 8.47 4.85 -29.18
C ILE A 332 9.70 4.04 -28.74
N ASP A 333 10.74 3.97 -29.58
CA ASP A 333 11.99 3.28 -29.27
C ASP A 333 13.06 4.22 -28.66
N SER A 334 12.70 5.47 -28.37
CA SER A 334 13.57 6.42 -27.66
C SER A 334 13.96 5.88 -26.27
N ALA A 335 15.10 6.35 -25.74
CA ALA A 335 15.60 5.88 -24.44
C ALA A 335 14.58 6.09 -23.30
N THR A 336 13.87 7.21 -23.30
CA THR A 336 12.84 7.52 -22.31
C THR A 336 11.64 6.59 -22.41
N ALA A 337 11.18 6.27 -23.63
CA ALA A 337 10.08 5.32 -23.84
C ALA A 337 10.51 3.87 -23.51
N ARG A 338 11.76 3.52 -23.79
CA ARG A 338 12.33 2.21 -23.43
C ARG A 338 12.40 1.99 -21.92
N ALA A 339 12.75 3.02 -21.14
CA ALA A 339 12.83 2.92 -19.68
C ALA A 339 11.48 2.61 -18.99
N GLN A 340 10.35 2.75 -19.68
CA GLN A 340 9.01 2.50 -19.12
C GLN A 340 8.59 1.02 -19.15
N THR A 341 9.34 0.15 -19.83
CA THR A 341 8.97 -1.26 -19.99
C THR A 341 10.17 -2.18 -19.79
N ILE A 342 9.93 -3.39 -19.28
CA ILE A 342 10.98 -4.40 -19.11
C ILE A 342 11.65 -4.72 -20.45
N ARG A 343 10.87 -4.80 -21.54
CA ARG A 343 11.42 -5.05 -22.88
C ARG A 343 12.41 -3.97 -23.35
N GLY A 344 12.24 -2.72 -22.91
CA GLY A 344 13.11 -1.62 -23.31
C GLY A 344 14.47 -1.62 -22.62
N LEU A 345 14.66 -2.44 -21.58
CA LEU A 345 15.96 -2.69 -20.95
C LEU A 345 16.85 -3.64 -21.77
N PHE A 346 16.29 -4.33 -22.77
CA PHE A 346 17.04 -5.23 -23.63
C PHE A 346 17.61 -4.49 -24.84
N GLU A 347 18.79 -4.93 -25.28
CA GLU A 347 19.41 -4.53 -26.53
C GLU A 347 19.49 -5.75 -27.46
N ILE A 348 19.13 -5.57 -28.73
CA ILE A 348 19.22 -6.63 -29.74
C ILE A 348 20.64 -6.64 -30.27
N LYS A 349 21.40 -7.67 -29.93
CA LYS A 349 22.73 -7.90 -30.50
C LYS A 349 22.65 -8.69 -31.79
N LEU A 350 23.23 -8.15 -32.85
CA LEU A 350 23.25 -8.81 -34.15
C LEU A 350 24.28 -9.94 -34.19
N ALA A 351 24.12 -10.85 -35.16
CA ALA A 351 25.02 -12.00 -35.32
C ALA A 351 26.48 -11.54 -35.48
N GLU A 352 26.71 -10.48 -36.24
CA GLU A 352 28.03 -9.88 -36.49
C GLU A 352 28.68 -9.37 -35.19
N GLU A 353 27.91 -8.74 -34.31
CA GLU A 353 28.37 -8.22 -33.01
C GLU A 353 28.72 -9.32 -32.00
N THR A 354 28.26 -10.55 -32.25
CA THR A 354 28.52 -11.72 -31.39
C THR A 354 29.42 -12.75 -32.06
N GLY A 355 30.03 -12.42 -33.20
CA GLY A 355 30.93 -13.31 -33.95
C GLY A 355 30.23 -14.52 -34.58
N ARG A 356 28.91 -14.48 -34.72
CA ARG A 356 28.08 -15.54 -35.32
C ARG A 356 27.82 -15.23 -36.78
N LYS A 357 27.75 -16.27 -37.62
CA LYS A 357 27.33 -16.11 -39.02
C LYS A 357 25.84 -15.79 -39.07
N LYS A 358 25.48 -14.80 -39.89
CA LYS A 358 24.08 -14.47 -40.18
C LYS A 358 23.40 -15.70 -40.79
N VAL A 359 22.29 -16.14 -40.19
CA VAL A 359 21.43 -17.15 -40.80
C VAL A 359 20.59 -16.44 -41.85
N ALA A 360 20.64 -16.93 -43.09
CA ALA A 360 20.01 -16.34 -44.25
C ALA A 360 18.48 -16.27 -44.13
#